data_AF-A0A7S2MWB8-F1
#
_entry.id   AF-A0A7S2MWB8-F1
#
_cell.length_a   1.000
_cell.length_b   1.000
_cell.length_c   1.000
_cell.angle_alpha   90.00
_cell.angle_beta   90.00
_cell.angle_gamma   90.00
#
_symmetry.space_group_name_H-M   'P 1'
#
loop_
_entity.id
_entity.type
_entity.pdbx_description
1 polymer ?
#
loop_
_entity_poly.entity_id
_entity_poly.type
_entity_poly.pdbx_seq_one_letter_code
_entity_poly.pdbx_strand_id
1 'polypeptide(L)'
;GVDYWTIHAGVLLRFVPLTAKRLTGIVSRGGSIHAKLCLSTHSENFAYEHWDDILDICNKYDISLSIGDGLRPGCIRDANDEAQFSELKVQGELTKRAWAKDVQVMNEGPGHVPMHKIPENMQKQLEWCSEAPFYTLGPLTTDIAPGYDHITSAIGAANIGA
;
A
#
# COMPACT_ATOMS: atom_id res chain seq x y z
N GLY A 1 23.74 -2.02 -2.39
CA GLY A 1 23.20 -2.94 -1.38
C GLY A 1 22.16 -2.24 -0.57
N VAL A 2 21.07 -1.81 -1.21
CA VAL A 2 19.79 -1.53 -0.53
C VAL A 2 19.01 -2.83 -0.71
N ASP A 3 18.45 -3.37 0.37
CA ASP A 3 17.94 -4.74 0.39
C ASP A 3 16.48 -4.86 -0.10
N TYR A 4 15.70 -3.79 0.02
CA TYR A 4 14.35 -3.73 -0.52
C TYR A 4 13.96 -2.33 -1.00
N TRP A 5 13.03 -2.26 -1.96
CA TRP A 5 12.49 -1.01 -2.48
C TRP A 5 10.98 -0.92 -2.23
N THR A 6 10.56 0.19 -1.60
CA THR A 6 9.16 0.60 -1.61
C THR A 6 8.80 1.20 -2.97
N ILE A 7 7.95 0.53 -3.75
CA ILE A 7 7.50 1.03 -5.06
C ILE A 7 5.97 1.11 -5.09
N HIS A 8 5.47 2.30 -5.40
CA HIS A 8 4.04 2.61 -5.45
C HIS A 8 3.43 2.31 -6.82
N ALA A 9 3.66 1.11 -7.33
CA ALA A 9 3.13 0.66 -8.63
C ALA A 9 1.61 0.37 -8.59
N GLY A 10 1.01 0.29 -7.40
CA GLY A 10 -0.45 0.13 -7.24
C GLY A 10 -1.27 1.41 -7.40
N VAL A 11 -0.64 2.58 -7.47
CA VAL A 11 -1.32 3.88 -7.61
C VAL A 11 -1.67 4.14 -9.06
N LEU A 12 -2.75 3.51 -9.52
CA LEU A 12 -3.17 3.60 -10.92
C LEU A 12 -3.98 4.87 -11.19
N LEU A 13 -3.88 5.39 -12.41
CA LEU A 13 -4.55 6.62 -12.85
C LEU A 13 -6.05 6.57 -12.54
N ARG A 14 -6.69 5.43 -12.80
CA ARG A 14 -8.13 5.21 -12.55
C ARG A 14 -8.53 5.22 -11.07
N PHE A 15 -7.59 5.05 -10.15
CA PHE A 15 -7.86 5.05 -8.71
C PHE A 15 -7.73 6.43 -8.08
N VAL A 16 -7.00 7.36 -8.71
CA VAL A 16 -6.82 8.72 -8.17
C VAL A 16 -8.15 9.46 -7.96
N PRO A 17 -9.16 9.37 -8.85
CA PRO A 17 -10.47 10.00 -8.61
C PRO A 17 -11.22 9.42 -7.42
N LEU A 18 -10.97 8.16 -7.02
CA LEU A 18 -11.63 7.53 -5.87
C LEU A 18 -11.28 8.24 -4.57
N THR A 19 -10.10 8.87 -4.49
CA THR A 19 -9.66 9.61 -3.30
C THR A 19 -10.28 11.00 -3.18
N ALA A 20 -11.03 11.49 -4.18
CA ALA A 20 -11.57 12.85 -4.18
C ALA A 20 -12.57 13.12 -3.04
N LYS A 21 -13.19 12.07 -2.47
CA LYS A 21 -14.17 12.17 -1.36
C LYS A 21 -13.54 11.94 0.02
N ARG A 22 -12.25 11.60 0.09
CA ARG A 22 -11.55 11.37 1.37
C ARG A 22 -11.43 12.65 2.19
N LEU A 23 -11.35 12.51 3.50
CA LEU A 23 -11.05 13.64 4.40
C LEU A 23 -9.62 14.12 4.24
N THR A 24 -8.71 13.16 4.16
CA THR A 24 -7.27 13.39 4.18
C THR A 24 -6.60 13.15 2.83
N GLY A 25 -7.39 12.79 1.81
CA GLY A 25 -6.90 12.59 0.44
C GLY A 25 -5.88 11.45 0.35
N ILE A 26 -4.76 11.74 -0.33
CA ILE A 26 -3.62 10.85 -0.47
C ILE A 26 -2.53 11.30 0.51
N VAL A 27 -2.33 10.53 1.59
CA VAL A 27 -1.33 10.86 2.62
C VAL A 27 0.03 10.19 2.40
N SER A 28 0.12 9.22 1.49
CA SER A 28 1.40 8.66 1.09
C SER A 28 2.21 9.69 0.30
N ARG A 29 3.45 9.94 0.74
CA ARG A 29 4.38 10.80 0.01
C ARG A 29 4.65 10.22 -1.38
N GLY A 30 5.04 8.95 -1.48
CA GLY A 30 5.29 8.32 -2.77
C GLY A 30 4.01 8.23 -3.61
N GLY A 31 2.90 7.82 -3.00
CA GLY A 31 1.62 7.73 -3.70
C GLY A 31 1.13 9.06 -4.30
N SER A 32 1.26 10.16 -3.55
CA SER A 32 0.88 11.49 -4.06
C SER A 32 1.78 11.99 -5.20
N ILE A 33 3.06 11.59 -5.23
CA ILE A 33 3.97 11.89 -6.35
C ILE A 33 3.53 11.15 -7.62
N HIS A 34 3.25 9.85 -7.51
CA HIS A 34 2.73 9.06 -8.65
C HIS A 34 1.38 9.59 -9.12
N ALA A 35 0.44 9.86 -8.21
CA ALA A 35 -0.87 10.43 -8.55
C ALA A 35 -0.74 11.77 -9.29
N LYS A 36 0.14 12.67 -8.83
CA LYS A 36 0.40 13.95 -9.51
C LYS A 36 0.93 13.72 -10.93
N LEU A 37 1.87 12.81 -11.10
CA LEU A 37 2.42 12.49 -12.41
C LEU A 37 1.34 11.95 -13.35
N CYS A 38 0.60 10.93 -12.92
CA CYS A 38 -0.49 10.33 -13.70
C CYS A 38 -1.52 11.37 -14.14
N LEU A 39 -1.94 12.29 -13.25
CA LEU A 39 -2.89 13.35 -13.59
C LEU A 39 -2.29 14.40 -14.55
N SER A 40 -1.02 14.76 -14.38
CA SER A 40 -0.36 15.78 -15.21
C SER A 40 -0.11 15.33 -16.65
N THR A 41 0.13 14.03 -16.86
CA THR A 41 0.39 13.44 -18.18
C THR A 41 -0.83 12.71 -18.73
N HIS A 42 -1.88 12.55 -17.94
CA HIS A 42 -3.04 11.71 -18.23
C HIS A 42 -2.65 10.31 -18.73
N SER A 43 -1.61 9.74 -18.12
CA SER A 43 -1.03 8.45 -18.48
C SER A 43 -1.03 7.52 -17.27
N GLU A 44 -0.97 6.21 -17.51
CA GLU A 44 -0.89 5.23 -16.42
C GLU A 44 0.43 5.36 -15.65
N ASN A 45 0.44 4.83 -14.43
CA ASN A 45 1.60 4.81 -13.57
C ASN A 45 2.78 4.10 -14.24
N PHE A 46 3.86 4.84 -14.50
CA PHE A 46 5.04 4.28 -15.20
C PHE A 46 5.65 3.09 -14.46
N ALA A 47 5.59 3.03 -13.12
CA ALA A 47 6.12 1.89 -12.36
C ALA A 47 5.25 0.64 -12.52
N TYR A 48 3.95 0.80 -12.79
CA TYR A 48 3.06 -0.29 -13.15
C TYR A 48 3.32 -0.79 -14.58
N GLU A 49 3.43 0.15 -15.53
CA GLU A 49 3.70 -0.16 -16.95
C GLU A 49 5.05 -0.85 -17.13
N HIS A 50 6.07 -0.41 -16.40
CA HIS A 50 7.43 -0.96 -16.44
C HIS A 50 7.74 -1.95 -15.32
N TRP A 51 6.70 -2.56 -14.71
CA TRP A 51 6.92 -3.49 -13.60
C TRP A 51 7.86 -4.63 -13.98
N ASP A 52 7.70 -5.20 -15.18
CA ASP A 52 8.52 -6.31 -15.65
C ASP A 52 10.01 -5.92 -15.81
N ASP A 53 10.31 -4.68 -16.21
CA ASP A 53 11.67 -4.15 -16.30
C ASP A 53 12.28 -3.95 -14.90
N ILE A 54 11.46 -3.47 -13.95
CA ILE A 54 11.86 -3.34 -12.54
C ILE A 54 12.21 -4.71 -11.96
N LEU A 55 11.42 -5.74 -12.27
CA LEU A 55 11.68 -7.11 -11.81
C LEU A 55 13.00 -7.66 -12.34
N ASP A 56 13.36 -7.39 -13.61
CA ASP A 56 14.64 -7.83 -14.17
C ASP A 56 15.84 -7.20 -13.45
N ILE A 57 15.70 -5.95 -13.01
CA ILE A 57 16.70 -5.28 -12.17
C ILE A 57 16.75 -5.93 -10.78
N CYS A 58 15.59 -6.15 -10.15
CA CYS A 58 15.53 -6.70 -8.79
C CYS A 58 16.08 -8.13 -8.72
N ASN A 59 15.74 -8.98 -9.69
CA ASN A 59 16.24 -10.36 -9.77
C ASN A 59 17.78 -10.40 -9.87
N LYS A 60 18.38 -9.51 -10.68
CA LYS A 60 19.84 -9.46 -10.85
C LYS A 60 20.60 -9.20 -9.55
N TYR A 61 20.00 -8.48 -8.60
CA TYR A 61 20.68 -8.02 -7.38
C TYR A 61 20.05 -8.53 -6.09
N ASP A 62 19.07 -9.44 -6.18
CA ASP A 62 18.29 -9.95 -5.05
C ASP A 62 17.69 -8.82 -4.18
N ILE A 63 17.06 -7.85 -4.85
CA ILE A 63 16.35 -6.76 -4.17
C ILE A 63 14.91 -7.21 -3.97
N SER A 64 14.46 -7.23 -2.72
CA SER A 64 13.05 -7.50 -2.40
C SER A 64 12.17 -6.31 -2.76
N LEU A 65 10.94 -6.56 -3.16
CA LEU A 65 9.95 -5.51 -3.42
C LEU A 65 8.98 -5.37 -2.25
N SER A 66 8.95 -4.17 -1.67
CA SER A 66 7.88 -3.73 -0.78
C SER A 66 6.85 -2.98 -1.61
N ILE A 67 5.76 -3.64 -2.01
CA ILE A 67 4.77 -2.99 -2.89
C ILE A 67 4.00 -1.97 -2.07
N GLY A 68 4.24 -0.68 -2.33
CA GLY A 68 3.80 0.43 -1.49
C GLY A 68 2.29 0.63 -1.48
N ASP A 69 1.79 1.20 -0.38
CA ASP A 69 0.39 1.50 -0.10
C ASP A 69 0.08 2.99 -0.36
N GLY A 70 0.20 3.41 -1.61
CA GLY A 70 0.08 4.81 -2.00
C GLY A 70 -1.28 5.43 -1.71
N LEU A 71 -2.32 4.62 -1.65
CA LEU A 71 -3.70 4.97 -1.33
C LEU A 71 -4.10 4.52 0.07
N ARG A 72 -3.16 4.31 1.01
CA ARG A 72 -3.52 4.04 2.42
C ARG A 72 -4.39 5.15 3.04
N PRO A 73 -5.23 4.83 4.04
CA PRO A 73 -6.04 5.83 4.74
C PRO A 73 -5.19 6.67 5.70
N GLY A 74 -5.38 7.99 5.65
CA GLY A 74 -4.73 8.96 6.54
C GLY A 74 -5.58 9.46 7.71
N CYS A 75 -6.80 8.93 7.83
CA CYS A 75 -7.65 9.11 9.00
C CYS A 75 -8.64 7.94 9.11
N ILE A 76 -9.23 7.78 10.29
CA ILE A 76 -10.23 6.74 10.59
C ILE A 76 -11.42 6.77 9.63
N ARG A 77 -11.82 7.95 9.15
CA ARG A 77 -12.95 8.11 8.22
C ARG A 77 -12.68 7.46 6.86
N ASP A 78 -11.44 7.51 6.40
CA ASP A 78 -11.04 7.06 5.07
C ASP A 78 -10.67 5.56 5.05
N ALA A 79 -10.68 4.89 6.21
CA ALA A 79 -10.30 3.49 6.37
C ALA A 79 -11.23 2.52 5.64
N ASN A 80 -10.65 1.54 4.95
CA ASN A 80 -11.32 0.46 4.22
C ASN A 80 -12.19 0.97 3.05
N ASP A 81 -11.82 2.11 2.47
CA ASP A 81 -12.55 2.65 1.33
C ASP A 81 -12.19 1.96 0.00
N GLU A 82 -12.90 2.36 -1.05
CA GLU A 82 -12.73 1.78 -2.38
C GLU A 82 -11.32 2.02 -2.95
N ALA A 83 -10.73 3.19 -2.73
CA ALA A 83 -9.39 3.51 -3.22
C ALA A 83 -8.33 2.59 -2.60
N GLN A 84 -8.37 2.41 -1.27
CA GLN A 84 -7.45 1.54 -0.56
C GLN A 84 -7.54 0.10 -1.07
N PHE A 85 -8.75 -0.47 -1.13
CA PHE A 85 -8.91 -1.86 -1.53
C PHE A 85 -8.72 -2.10 -3.03
N SER A 86 -8.90 -1.07 -3.86
CA SER A 86 -8.55 -1.14 -5.28
C SER A 86 -7.04 -1.26 -5.48
N GLU A 87 -6.25 -0.50 -4.74
CA GLU A 87 -4.79 -0.64 -4.74
C GLU A 87 -4.35 -2.01 -4.19
N LEU A 88 -4.96 -2.48 -3.09
CA LEU A 88 -4.62 -3.79 -2.50
C LEU A 88 -4.80 -4.96 -3.46
N LYS A 89 -5.86 -4.94 -4.29
CA LYS A 89 -6.03 -5.96 -5.33
C LYS A 89 -4.92 -5.91 -6.37
N VAL A 90 -4.46 -4.71 -6.74
CA VAL A 90 -3.34 -4.54 -7.67
C VAL A 90 -2.02 -4.96 -7.04
N GLN A 91 -1.80 -4.70 -5.75
CA GLN A 91 -0.64 -5.26 -5.03
C GLN A 91 -0.59 -6.79 -5.17
N GLY A 92 -1.73 -7.48 -5.07
CA GLY A 92 -1.82 -8.92 -5.29
C GLY A 92 -1.50 -9.39 -6.71
N GLU A 93 -1.95 -8.65 -7.73
CA GLU A 93 -1.56 -8.89 -9.13
C GLU A 93 -0.04 -8.75 -9.33
N LEU A 94 0.52 -7.63 -8.86
CA LEU A 94 1.94 -7.31 -8.97
C LEU A 94 2.83 -8.30 -8.21
N THR A 95 2.32 -8.83 -7.09
CA THR A 95 2.96 -9.91 -6.31
C THR A 95 3.12 -11.17 -7.16
N LYS A 96 2.04 -11.63 -7.81
CA LYS A 96 2.09 -12.83 -8.68
C LYS A 96 3.03 -12.63 -9.87
N ARG A 97 3.05 -11.43 -10.46
CA ARG A 97 3.97 -11.07 -11.55
C ARG A 97 5.43 -11.10 -11.08
N ALA A 98 5.71 -10.61 -9.88
CA ALA A 98 7.05 -10.62 -9.29
C ALA A 98 7.53 -12.06 -9.00
N TRP A 99 6.67 -12.89 -8.42
CA TRP A 99 6.99 -14.30 -8.18
C TRP A 99 7.21 -15.11 -9.45
N ALA A 100 6.55 -14.78 -10.55
CA ALA A 100 6.82 -15.40 -11.85
C ALA A 100 8.25 -15.13 -12.38
N LYS A 101 8.95 -14.15 -11.81
CA LYS A 101 10.36 -13.83 -12.06
C LYS A 101 11.23 -14.05 -10.83
N ASP A 102 10.81 -14.88 -9.87
CA ASP A 102 11.57 -15.21 -8.65
C ASP A 102 12.03 -13.99 -7.82
N VAL A 103 11.31 -12.86 -7.89
CA VAL A 103 11.60 -11.67 -7.07
C VAL A 103 10.82 -11.76 -5.76
N GLN A 104 11.52 -11.60 -4.64
CA GLN A 104 10.94 -11.60 -3.30
C GLN A 104 9.98 -10.41 -3.09
N VAL A 105 8.85 -10.62 -2.41
CA VAL A 105 7.82 -9.59 -2.23
C VAL A 105 7.28 -9.56 -0.81
N MET A 106 7.03 -8.35 -0.30
CA MET A 106 6.07 -8.05 0.76
C MET A 106 5.14 -6.93 0.30
N ASN A 107 3.94 -6.84 0.87
CA ASN A 107 2.97 -5.78 0.56
C ASN A 107 2.88 -4.79 1.71
N GLU A 108 2.86 -3.50 1.43
CA GLU A 108 2.61 -2.48 2.45
C GLU A 108 1.11 -2.35 2.73
N GLY A 109 0.79 -2.03 3.98
CA GLY A 109 -0.57 -2.00 4.52
C GLY A 109 -0.87 -0.76 5.34
N PRO A 110 -2.16 -0.58 5.70
CA PRO A 110 -2.74 0.72 6.04
C PRO A 110 -2.11 1.46 7.22
N GLY A 111 -2.43 2.76 7.23
CA GLY A 111 -2.06 3.72 8.27
C GLY A 111 -3.12 3.88 9.37
N HIS A 112 -4.24 4.54 9.09
CA HIS A 112 -5.27 4.84 10.12
C HIS A 112 -6.48 3.93 9.97
N VAL A 113 -6.72 3.03 10.94
CA VAL A 113 -7.79 2.02 10.88
C VAL A 113 -8.38 1.79 12.28
N PRO A 114 -9.70 1.98 12.48
CA PRO A 114 -10.32 1.70 13.78
C PRO A 114 -10.37 0.18 14.01
N MET A 115 -10.27 -0.26 15.27
CA MET A 115 -10.06 -1.69 15.61
C MET A 115 -11.04 -2.66 14.93
N HIS A 116 -12.33 -2.31 14.83
CA HIS A 116 -13.35 -3.17 14.20
C HIS A 116 -13.14 -3.41 12.69
N LYS A 117 -12.29 -2.61 12.03
CA LYS A 117 -11.94 -2.73 10.61
C LYS A 117 -10.60 -3.45 10.36
N ILE A 118 -9.81 -3.71 11.40
CA ILE A 118 -8.51 -4.39 11.27
C ILE A 118 -8.68 -5.81 10.68
N PRO A 119 -9.63 -6.65 11.13
CA PRO A 119 -9.76 -8.02 10.62
C PRO A 119 -10.01 -8.08 9.10
N GLU A 120 -10.81 -7.15 8.57
CA GLU A 120 -11.09 -7.09 7.12
C GLU A 120 -9.83 -6.79 6.31
N ASN A 121 -8.92 -5.95 6.81
CA ASN A 121 -7.67 -5.65 6.12
C ASN A 121 -6.80 -6.91 6.00
N MET A 122 -6.64 -7.64 7.10
CA MET A 122 -5.83 -8.86 7.10
C MET A 122 -6.46 -9.95 6.23
N GLN A 123 -7.78 -10.18 6.35
CA GLN A 123 -8.49 -11.17 5.55
C GLN A 123 -8.31 -10.91 4.04
N LYS A 124 -8.52 -9.67 3.60
CA LYS A 124 -8.38 -9.30 2.18
C LYS A 124 -6.95 -9.40 1.70
N GLN A 125 -5.97 -9.04 2.53
CA GLN A 125 -4.57 -9.15 2.14
C GLN A 125 -4.16 -10.61 1.96
N LEU A 126 -4.50 -11.50 2.89
CA LEU A 126 -4.22 -12.93 2.78
C LEU A 126 -4.83 -13.51 1.49
N GLU A 127 -6.11 -13.20 1.25
CA GLU A 127 -6.85 -13.70 0.08
C GLU A 127 -6.29 -13.13 -1.24
N TRP A 128 -6.11 -11.81 -1.34
CA TRP A 128 -5.80 -11.14 -2.61
C TRP A 128 -4.31 -11.14 -2.93
N CYS A 129 -3.45 -11.10 -1.92
CA CYS A 129 -1.99 -11.08 -2.07
C CYS A 129 -1.36 -12.46 -1.87
N SER A 130 -2.18 -13.53 -1.84
CA SER A 130 -1.69 -14.92 -1.80
C SER A 130 -0.76 -15.19 -0.62
N GLU A 131 -1.12 -14.66 0.56
CA GLU A 131 -0.37 -14.81 1.81
C GLU A 131 1.07 -14.27 1.78
N ALA A 132 1.39 -13.38 0.84
CA ALA A 132 2.66 -12.64 0.88
C ALA A 132 2.82 -11.89 2.22
N PRO A 133 4.05 -11.69 2.74
CA PRO A 133 4.27 -10.96 3.98
C PRO A 133 3.63 -9.56 3.94
N PHE A 134 2.98 -9.17 5.04
CA PHE A 134 2.28 -7.89 5.15
C PHE A 134 3.03 -6.92 6.07
N TYR A 135 3.32 -5.72 5.58
CA TYR A 135 4.09 -4.70 6.28
C TYR A 135 3.24 -3.45 6.53
N THR A 136 2.78 -3.27 7.76
CA THR A 136 1.80 -2.23 8.12
C THR A 136 2.43 -1.02 8.79
N LEU A 137 1.84 0.17 8.59
CA LEU A 137 2.22 1.40 9.30
C LEU A 137 1.30 1.63 10.51
N GLY A 138 1.49 0.86 11.58
CA GLY A 138 0.61 0.84 12.75
C GLY A 138 -0.33 -0.37 12.66
N PRO A 139 -1.65 -0.20 12.45
CA PRO A 139 -2.35 1.06 12.15
C PRO A 139 -2.74 1.87 13.39
N LEU A 140 -2.88 3.19 13.24
CA LEU A 140 -3.45 4.08 14.26
C LEU A 140 -4.93 3.76 14.47
N THR A 141 -5.31 3.48 15.71
CA THR A 141 -6.69 3.13 16.07
C THR A 141 -7.59 4.34 16.38
N THR A 142 -7.00 5.53 16.49
CA THR A 142 -7.71 6.81 16.67
C THR A 142 -6.84 7.98 16.20
N ASP A 143 -7.48 9.07 15.77
CA ASP A 143 -6.83 10.28 15.23
C ASP A 143 -6.71 11.43 16.24
N ILE A 144 -7.16 11.22 17.48
CA ILE A 144 -7.42 12.32 18.43
C ILE A 144 -6.25 12.61 19.39
N ALA A 145 -5.11 11.91 19.26
CA ALA A 145 -4.01 11.98 20.22
C ALA A 145 -2.65 12.29 19.57
N PRO A 146 -2.52 13.40 18.81
CA PRO A 146 -1.25 13.78 18.21
C PRO A 146 -0.17 13.97 19.28
N GLY A 147 1.05 13.50 18.99
CA GLY A 147 2.15 13.39 19.95
C GLY A 147 2.18 12.07 20.72
N TYR A 148 1.07 11.31 20.70
CA TYR A 148 0.93 10.00 21.33
C TYR A 148 0.60 8.89 20.33
N ASP A 149 0.86 9.11 19.04
CA ASP A 149 0.50 8.15 17.99
C ASP A 149 1.28 6.83 18.08
N HIS A 150 2.42 6.81 18.77
CA HIS A 150 3.12 5.57 19.12
C HIS A 150 2.24 4.65 19.99
N ILE A 151 1.36 5.20 20.83
CA ILE A 151 0.40 4.43 21.65
C ILE A 151 -0.81 4.02 20.80
N THR A 152 -1.40 4.96 20.06
CA THR A 152 -2.61 4.69 19.26
C THR A 152 -2.34 3.65 18.18
N SER A 153 -1.14 3.66 17.59
CA SER A 153 -0.69 2.69 16.60
C SER A 153 -0.21 1.38 17.18
N ALA A 154 0.40 1.36 18.38
CA ALA A 154 0.82 0.11 19.01
C ALA A 154 -0.38 -0.84 19.25
N ILE A 155 -1.55 -0.31 19.57
CA ILE A 155 -2.78 -1.11 19.72
C ILE A 155 -3.16 -1.78 18.39
N GLY A 156 -3.17 -1.02 17.29
CA GLY A 156 -3.50 -1.58 15.99
C GLY A 156 -2.44 -2.54 15.47
N ALA A 157 -1.16 -2.23 15.69
CA ALA A 157 -0.03 -3.06 15.33
C ALA A 157 -0.07 -4.43 16.04
N ALA A 158 -0.32 -4.43 17.35
CA ALA A 158 -0.47 -5.67 18.10
C ALA A 158 -1.68 -6.49 17.61
N ASN A 159 -2.78 -5.83 17.23
CA ASN A 159 -3.97 -6.52 16.74
C ASN A 159 -3.80 -7.10 15.33
N ILE A 160 -3.13 -6.39 14.41
CA ILE A 160 -2.95 -6.87 13.03
C ILE A 160 -1.79 -7.86 12.90
N GLY A 161 -0.85 -7.85 13.84
CA GLY A 161 0.26 -8.80 13.91
C GLY A 161 -0.05 -10.11 14.64
N ALA A 162 -1.25 -10.25 15.24
CA ALA A 162 -1.71 -11.43 15.97
C ALA A 162 -2.53 -12.37 15.08
#